data_AF-A0A3D1ZJ60-F1
#
_entry.id   AF-A0A3D1ZJ60-F1
#
_cell.length_a   1.000
_cell.length_b   1.000
_cell.length_c   1.000
_cell.angle_alpha   90.00
_cell.angle_beta   90.00
_cell.angle_gamma   90.00
#
_symmetry.space_group_name_H-M   'P 1'
#
loop_
_entity.id
_entity.type
_entity.pdbx_description
1 polymer ?
#
loop_
_entity_poly.entity_id
_entity_poly.type
_entity_poly.pdbx_seq_one_letter_code
_entity_poly.pdbx_strand_id
1 'polypeptide(L)'
;MAEKKIVVVQLSGGNDYLNCIIPYNDPQYVDNRPNVRITEDRVIDIGDGLGMNPVMAPIKELWDQGNVAIIHGVGYPVPNRSHFRSMDIWHTC
;
A
#
# COMPACT_ATOMS: atom_id res chain seq x y z
N MET A 1 21.10 -20.61 -18.10
CA MET A 1 20.29 -19.43 -17.74
C MET A 1 20.70 -19.01 -16.33
N ALA A 2 20.81 -17.72 -16.06
CA ALA A 2 21.09 -17.25 -14.71
C ALA A 2 19.91 -17.57 -13.77
N GLU A 3 20.22 -17.91 -12.53
CA GLU A 3 19.22 -18.18 -11.50
C GLU A 3 18.41 -16.92 -11.18
N LYS A 4 17.08 -17.03 -11.10
CA LYS A 4 16.21 -15.91 -10.76
C LYS A 4 16.36 -15.58 -9.29
N LYS A 5 16.68 -14.31 -8.98
CA LYS A 5 16.83 -13.82 -7.61
C LYS A 5 15.61 -12.99 -7.25
N ILE A 6 15.11 -13.16 -6.04
CA ILE A 6 14.08 -12.30 -5.45
C ILE A 6 14.77 -11.47 -4.38
N VAL A 7 14.54 -10.16 -4.43
CA VAL A 7 14.97 -9.22 -3.39
C VAL A 7 13.72 -8.74 -2.68
N VAL A 8 13.66 -8.93 -1.36
CA VAL A 8 12.56 -8.48 -0.52
C VAL A 8 13.05 -7.32 0.34
N VAL A 9 12.34 -6.20 0.29
CA VAL A 9 12.62 -5.02 1.11
C VAL A 9 11.46 -4.85 2.10
N GLN A 10 11.76 -5.01 3.38
CA GLN A 10 10.82 -4.75 4.47
C GLN A 10 11.08 -3.36 5.04
N LEU A 11 10.05 -2.53 5.12
CA LEU A 11 10.11 -1.23 5.76
C LEU A 11 9.77 -1.37 7.24
N SER A 12 10.59 -0.78 8.12
CA SER A 12 10.29 -0.69 9.55
C SER A 12 9.47 0.57 9.85
N GLY A 13 8.51 0.46 10.77
CA GLY A 13 7.64 1.56 11.19
C GLY A 13 6.16 1.27 10.96
N GLY A 14 5.33 2.32 11.00
CA GLY A 14 3.89 2.25 10.78
C GLY A 14 3.52 2.85 9.44
N ASN A 15 3.43 2.01 8.39
CA ASN A 15 2.92 2.48 7.11
C ASN A 15 1.38 2.58 7.15
N ASP A 16 0.87 3.79 6.94
CA ASP A 16 -0.56 4.01 6.75
C ASP A 16 -0.95 3.67 5.31
N TYR A 17 -1.29 2.41 5.10
CA TYR A 17 -1.61 1.87 3.78
C TYR A 17 -2.69 2.69 3.04
N LEU A 18 -3.70 3.21 3.75
CA LEU A 18 -4.77 4.03 3.17
C LEU A 18 -4.32 5.42 2.71
N ASN A 19 -3.12 5.84 3.11
CA ASN A 19 -2.45 7.04 2.59
C ASN A 19 -1.30 6.72 1.63
N CYS A 20 -0.97 5.44 1.41
CA CYS A 20 -0.08 5.00 0.32
C CYS A 20 -0.88 4.73 -0.95
N ILE A 21 -1.87 3.83 -0.86
CA ILE A 21 -2.84 3.55 -1.92
C ILE A 21 -4.22 3.93 -1.40
N ILE A 22 -4.75 4.99 -1.99
CA ILE A 22 -5.82 5.83 -1.47
C ILE A 22 -7.10 5.50 -2.24
N PRO A 23 -8.12 4.92 -1.61
CA PRO A 23 -9.45 4.81 -2.21
C PRO A 23 -10.15 6.17 -2.11
N TYR A 24 -9.70 7.15 -2.90
CA TYR A 24 -10.01 8.56 -2.71
C TYR A 24 -11.49 8.89 -2.93
N ASN A 25 -12.18 8.10 -3.76
CA ASN A 25 -13.62 8.22 -4.03
C ASN A 25 -14.49 7.37 -3.08
N ASP A 26 -13.91 6.61 -2.13
CA ASP A 26 -14.68 5.79 -1.20
C ASP A 26 -15.25 6.67 -0.06
N PRO A 27 -16.58 6.75 0.11
CA PRO A 27 -17.19 7.51 1.19
C PRO A 27 -16.68 7.10 2.58
N GLN A 28 -16.35 5.82 2.79
CA GLN A 28 -15.81 5.35 4.07
C GLN A 28 -14.42 5.94 4.33
N TYR A 29 -13.59 6.10 3.29
CA TYR A 29 -12.29 6.76 3.45
C TYR A 29 -12.47 8.24 3.77
N VAL A 30 -13.35 8.92 3.03
CA VAL A 30 -13.64 10.35 3.20
C VAL A 30 -14.18 10.65 4.60
N ASP A 31 -15.19 9.90 5.05
CA ASP A 31 -15.91 10.16 6.30
C ASP A 31 -15.08 9.78 7.54
N ASN A 32 -14.31 8.69 7.48
CA ASN A 32 -13.58 8.17 8.64
C ASN A 32 -12.19 8.79 8.82
N ARG A 33 -11.71 9.61 7.89
CA ARG A 33 -10.33 10.14 7.93
C ARG A 33 -10.24 11.68 7.77
N PRO A 34 -11.07 12.47 8.47
CA PRO A 34 -11.16 13.92 8.25
C PRO A 34 -9.84 14.67 8.45
N ASN A 35 -8.97 14.19 9.34
CA ASN A 35 -7.73 14.88 9.72
C ASN A 35 -6.49 14.44 8.91
N VAL A 36 -6.56 13.27 8.27
CA VAL A 36 -5.40 12.62 7.66
C VAL A 36 -5.62 12.23 6.20
N ARG A 37 -6.83 12.39 5.67
CA ARG A 37 -7.13 12.06 4.28
C ARG A 37 -6.34 12.94 3.32
N ILE A 38 -5.96 12.35 2.20
CA ILE A 38 -5.45 13.08 1.04
C ILE A 38 -6.64 13.32 0.11
N THR A 39 -6.81 14.57 -0.29
CA THR A 39 -7.93 14.99 -1.13
C THR A 39 -7.70 14.61 -2.59
N GLU A 40 -8.80 14.43 -3.33
CA GLU A 40 -8.83 13.94 -4.70
C GLU A 40 -7.98 14.81 -5.67
N ASP A 41 -7.84 16.11 -5.41
CA ASP A 41 -7.00 17.02 -6.19
C ASP A 41 -5.49 16.79 -6.01
N ARG A 42 -5.10 16.03 -4.98
CA ARG A 42 -3.69 15.78 -4.61
C ARG A 42 -3.24 14.35 -4.87
N VAL A 43 -4.16 13.42 -5.14
CA VAL A 43 -3.80 12.03 -5.40
C VAL A 43 -3.23 11.87 -6.80
N ILE A 44 -2.33 10.92 -6.95
CA ILE A 44 -1.88 10.48 -8.27
C ILE A 44 -2.79 9.34 -8.70
N ASP A 45 -3.74 9.61 -9.59
CA ASP A 45 -4.70 8.60 -10.03
C ASP A 45 -4.01 7.41 -10.71
N ILE A 46 -4.43 6.20 -10.33
CA ILE A 46 -3.98 4.94 -10.93
C ILE A 46 -5.14 4.11 -11.49
N GLY A 47 -6.36 4.66 -11.50
CA GLY A 47 -7.57 4.01 -12.01
C GLY A 47 -8.37 3.30 -10.93
N ASP A 48 -9.58 2.84 -11.30
CA ASP A 48 -10.50 2.07 -10.44
C ASP A 48 -10.86 2.76 -9.09
N GLY A 49 -10.80 4.10 -9.05
CA GLY A 49 -11.04 4.87 -7.83
C GLY A 49 -9.91 4.79 -6.80
N LEU A 50 -8.73 4.30 -7.20
CA LEU A 50 -7.52 4.25 -6.40
C LEU A 50 -6.50 5.28 -6.88
N GLY A 51 -5.80 5.89 -5.92
CA GLY A 51 -4.74 6.85 -6.18
C GLY A 51 -3.51 6.56 -5.32
N MET A 52 -2.34 6.99 -5.76
CA MET A 52 -1.13 6.96 -4.96
C MET A 52 -0.95 8.27 -4.20
N ASN A 53 -0.23 8.21 -3.08
CA ASN A 53 0.24 9.42 -2.40
C ASN A 53 1.04 10.32 -3.36
N PRO A 54 0.92 11.65 -3.30
CA PRO A 54 1.74 12.55 -4.12
C PRO A 54 3.26 12.32 -3.99
N VAL A 55 3.77 11.83 -2.86
CA VAL A 55 5.20 11.49 -2.73
C VAL A 55 5.62 10.25 -3.52
N MET A 56 4.67 9.46 -4.02
CA MET A 56 4.91 8.24 -4.79
C MET A 56 5.00 8.49 -6.30
N ALA A 57 5.15 9.73 -6.76
CA ALA A 57 5.36 10.04 -8.17
C ALA A 57 6.44 9.18 -8.86
N PRO A 58 7.60 8.88 -8.23
CA PRO A 58 8.58 7.97 -8.83
C PRO A 58 8.07 6.53 -9.00
N ILE A 59 7.17 6.06 -8.14
CA ILE A 59 6.56 4.73 -8.26
C ILE A 59 5.49 4.71 -9.36
N LYS A 60 4.78 5.83 -9.56
CA LYS A 60 3.83 5.98 -10.66
C LYS A 60 4.50 5.79 -12.02
N GLU A 61 5.72 6.29 -12.20
CA GLU A 61 6.48 6.08 -13.44
C GLU A 61 6.72 4.58 -13.72
N LEU A 62 7.02 3.81 -12.68
CA LEU A 62 7.20 2.35 -12.79
C LEU A 62 5.86 1.62 -12.99
N TRP A 63 4.78 2.10 -12.37
CA TRP A 63 3.43 1.60 -12.57
C TRP A 63 2.98 1.74 -14.02
N ASP A 64 3.20 2.91 -14.63
CA ASP A 64 2.85 3.19 -16.02
C ASP A 64 3.62 2.32 -17.02
N GLN A 65 4.80 1.84 -16.62
CA GLN A 65 5.61 0.90 -17.40
C GLN A 65 5.17 -0.57 -17.20
N GLY A 66 4.20 -0.85 -16.33
CA GLY A 66 3.78 -2.21 -15.99
C GLY A 66 4.75 -2.95 -15.07
N ASN A 67 5.67 -2.24 -14.41
CA ASN A 67 6.71 -2.80 -13.54
C ASN A 67 6.30 -2.88 -12.06
N VAL A 68 5.09 -2.44 -11.71
CA VAL A 68 4.57 -2.43 -10.34
C VAL A 68 3.28 -3.21 -10.28
N ALA A 69 3.14 -4.03 -9.24
CA ALA A 69 1.88 -4.66 -8.86
C ALA A 69 1.56 -4.29 -7.41
N ILE A 70 0.29 -3.99 -7.15
CA ILE A 70 -0.22 -3.71 -5.81
C ILE A 70 -1.11 -4.88 -5.40
N ILE A 71 -0.87 -5.43 -4.21
CA ILE A 71 -1.65 -6.54 -3.66
C ILE A 71 -2.37 -6.05 -2.41
N HIS A 72 -3.69 -6.00 -2.48
CA HIS A 72 -4.56 -5.59 -1.37
C HIS A 72 -4.97 -6.76 -0.48
N GLY A 73 -5.38 -6.46 0.75
CA GLY A 73 -5.96 -7.46 1.65
C GLY A 73 -4.98 -8.53 2.14
N VAL A 74 -3.68 -8.23 2.14
CA VAL A 74 -2.65 -9.15 2.63
C VAL A 74 -2.74 -9.25 4.15
N GLY A 75 -2.77 -10.47 4.67
CA GLY A 75 -2.84 -10.74 6.11
C GLY A 75 -2.86 -12.23 6.41
N TYR A 76 -3.11 -12.58 7.67
CA TYR A 76 -3.25 -13.96 8.14
C TYR A 76 -4.61 -14.14 8.83
N PRO A 77 -5.14 -15.38 8.90
CA PRO A 77 -6.42 -15.64 9.55
C PRO A 77 -6.44 -15.16 11.01
N VAL A 78 -7.54 -14.49 11.39
CA VAL A 78 -7.80 -14.03 12.77
C VAL A 78 -6.65 -13.17 13.35
N PRO A 79 -6.38 -11.98 12.77
CA PRO A 79 -5.28 -11.15 13.22
C PRO A 79 -5.55 -10.56 14.61
N ASN A 80 -4.61 -10.77 15.54
CA ASN A 80 -4.63 -10.14 16.87
C ASN A 80 -4.13 -8.67 16.87
N ARG A 81 -3.89 -8.11 15.68
CA ARG A 81 -3.41 -6.73 15.43
C ARG A 81 -2.04 -6.39 16.05
N SER A 82 -1.30 -7.40 16.51
CA SER A 82 0.07 -7.21 17.03
C SER A 82 1.07 -7.16 15.88
N HIS A 83 1.85 -6.08 15.82
CA HIS A 83 2.96 -5.95 14.88
C HIS A 83 3.97 -7.08 15.07
N PHE A 84 4.34 -7.39 16.31
CA PHE A 84 5.31 -8.45 16.62
C PHE A 84 4.84 -9.81 16.16
N ARG A 85 3.59 -10.18 16.47
CA ARG A 85 3.04 -11.48 16.06
C ARG A 85 2.95 -11.59 14.54
N SER A 86 2.56 -10.51 13.86
CA SER A 86 2.47 -10.48 12.39
C SER A 86 3.83 -10.68 11.74
N MET A 87 4.87 -10.03 12.28
CA MET A 87 6.25 -10.19 11.81
C MET A 87 6.76 -11.61 12.05
N ASP A 88 6.53 -12.19 13.24
CA ASP A 88 6.95 -13.57 13.53
C ASP A 88 6.35 -14.57 12.52
N ILE A 89 5.05 -14.44 12.20
CA ILE A 89 4.39 -15.29 11.20
C ILE A 89 5.02 -15.11 9.82
N TRP A 90 5.22 -13.86 9.37
CA TRP A 90 5.82 -13.56 8.07
C TRP A 90 7.25 -14.10 7.91
N HIS A 91 8.04 -14.06 8.98
CA HIS A 91 9.45 -14.49 8.94
C HIS A 91 9.67 -16.00 9.13
N THR A 92 8.67 -16.74 9.58
CA THR A 92 8.79 -18.18 9.90
C THR A 92 8.07 -19.10 8.93
N CYS A 93 7.27 -18.55 8.00
CA CYS A 93 6.55 -19.29 6.96
C CYS A 93 7.24 -19.21 5.60
#